data_AF-A0A6L2M5Z4-F1
#
_entry.id   AF-A0A6L2M5Z4-F1
#
_cell.length_a   1.000
_cell.length_b   1.000
_cell.length_c   1.000
_cell.angle_alpha   90.00
_cell.angle_beta   90.00
_cell.angle_gamma   90.00
#
_symmetry.space_group_name_H-M   'P 1'
#
loop_
_entity.id
_entity.type
_entity.pdbx_description
1 polymer ?
#
loop_
_entity_poly.entity_id
_entity_poly.type
_entity_poly.pdbx_seq_one_letter_code
_entity_poly.pdbx_strand_id
1 'polypeptide(L)'
;MKCVGEGSSVVRRKKRACKANEAAGSEFGEIVFVTPMHQAYRKLLSKTITSHPNGIAGTFATGSRPADTGKEVIRFTPFIMNIMTRTLLRAATPVEDEVLSSLSNSEVVRRTYQFLGRSILSQAELFKREIQTNDRQSKKLALIENAHSQYSNRERELMDGLKDMDKETDNRIKTTSDQFKGIKKLEEDIRPKSKQLSDAEERVMVLDKEKTELVVKLAQAKMVRHKVIRVFVPAIVSRLHSSVEYHKSLVVHIGLCFTTGWLGGLGLGCKEEEISVMLANTSDLDIKGSKVCKDKNCKLFMKQYPYVQKVVDSYRLPLDDLTNIFLNVPPPTDDQGRPSFQNVDGGSTNPNLPDSPLA
;
A
#
# COMPACT_ATOMS: atom_id res chain seq x y z
N MET A 1 -19.16 29.75 -25.46
CA MET A 1 -18.05 28.90 -25.94
C MET A 1 -16.94 28.95 -24.89
N LYS A 2 -16.77 27.87 -24.12
CA LYS A 2 -15.73 27.72 -23.10
C LYS A 2 -14.96 26.44 -23.44
N CYS A 3 -13.68 26.57 -23.71
CA CYS A 3 -12.82 25.46 -24.08
C CYS A 3 -12.63 24.52 -22.88
N VAL A 4 -12.91 23.25 -23.13
CA VAL A 4 -12.69 22.12 -22.22
C VAL A 4 -11.21 21.74 -22.33
N GLY A 5 -10.49 21.79 -21.22
CA GLY A 5 -9.10 21.34 -21.12
C GLY A 5 -9.05 19.82 -20.95
N GLU A 6 -8.44 19.14 -21.90
CA GLU A 6 -8.12 17.71 -21.84
C GLU A 6 -6.88 17.51 -20.95
N GLY A 7 -7.10 17.00 -19.74
CA GLY A 7 -6.03 16.52 -18.85
C GLY A 7 -5.73 15.05 -19.13
N SER A 8 -4.70 14.78 -19.92
CA SER A 8 -4.18 13.42 -20.14
C SER A 8 -3.38 12.96 -18.92
N SER A 9 -3.91 11.97 -18.17
CA SER A 9 -3.21 11.34 -17.05
C SER A 9 -2.51 10.06 -17.50
N VAL A 10 -1.18 10.13 -17.57
CA VAL A 10 -0.31 8.98 -17.87
C VAL A 10 -0.19 8.12 -16.62
N VAL A 11 -0.89 6.98 -16.62
CA VAL A 11 -0.77 5.94 -15.59
C VAL A 11 0.54 5.15 -15.81
N ARG A 12 1.57 5.47 -15.04
CA ARG A 12 2.80 4.66 -14.96
C ARG A 12 2.51 3.36 -14.20
N ARG A 13 2.35 2.25 -14.94
CA ARG A 13 2.37 0.89 -14.39
C ARG A 13 3.76 0.56 -13.85
N LYS A 14 3.91 0.57 -12.53
CA LYS A 14 5.09 0.08 -11.81
C LYS A 14 5.05 -1.44 -11.75
N LYS A 15 5.82 -2.12 -12.62
CA LYS A 15 6.08 -3.57 -12.53
C LYS A 15 6.76 -3.86 -11.18
N ARG A 16 6.04 -4.53 -10.26
CA ARG A 16 6.66 -5.16 -9.08
C ARG A 16 7.17 -6.53 -9.50
N ALA A 17 8.48 -6.71 -9.44
CA ALA A 17 9.10 -8.03 -9.51
C ALA A 17 8.89 -8.71 -8.15
N CYS A 18 8.21 -9.85 -8.14
CA CYS A 18 8.19 -10.75 -7.00
C CYS A 18 9.53 -11.49 -6.95
N LYS A 19 10.35 -11.21 -5.93
CA LYS A 19 11.44 -12.09 -5.52
C LYS A 19 10.83 -13.21 -4.67
N ALA A 20 10.93 -14.44 -5.15
CA ALA A 20 10.76 -15.62 -4.33
C ALA A 20 11.98 -15.71 -3.39
N ASN A 21 11.72 -15.65 -2.08
CA ASN A 21 12.72 -16.02 -1.09
C ASN A 21 12.52 -17.49 -0.77
N GLU A 22 13.46 -18.32 -1.24
CA GLU A 22 13.66 -19.69 -0.78
C GLU A 22 14.08 -19.64 0.69
N ALA A 23 13.28 -20.26 1.56
CA ALA A 23 13.63 -20.49 2.94
C ALA A 23 14.51 -21.75 3.00
N ALA A 24 15.83 -21.57 2.97
CA ALA A 24 16.77 -22.59 3.37
C ALA A 24 16.79 -22.66 4.91
N GLY A 25 16.48 -23.83 5.45
CA GLY A 25 16.55 -24.13 6.88
C GLY A 25 17.96 -23.91 7.41
N SER A 26 18.06 -23.11 8.47
CA SER A 26 19.27 -23.00 9.29
C SER A 26 19.08 -23.92 10.49
N GLU A 27 19.74 -25.07 10.46
CA GLU A 27 19.94 -25.92 11.63
C GLU A 27 20.73 -25.13 12.69
N PHE A 28 20.13 -24.94 13.86
CA PHE A 28 20.82 -24.39 15.03
C PHE A 28 21.72 -25.48 15.61
N GLY A 29 23.01 -25.42 15.28
CA GLY A 29 24.05 -26.14 16.00
C GLY A 29 24.24 -25.53 17.39
N GLU A 30 23.79 -26.27 18.42
CA GLU A 30 24.02 -25.96 19.82
C GLU A 30 25.51 -26.19 20.15
N ILE A 31 26.28 -25.10 20.30
CA ILE A 31 27.68 -25.16 20.75
C ILE A 31 27.68 -25.07 22.27
N VAL A 32 27.82 -26.23 22.91
CA VAL A 32 28.04 -26.34 24.36
C VAL A 32 29.52 -26.10 24.66
N PHE A 33 29.84 -24.98 25.29
CA PHE A 33 31.19 -24.72 25.82
C PHE A 33 31.33 -25.38 27.20
N VAL A 34 32.12 -26.45 27.27
CA VAL A 34 32.54 -27.07 28.53
C VAL A 34 33.84 -26.44 28.99
N THR A 35 33.78 -25.66 30.08
CA THR A 35 34.97 -25.11 30.75
C THR A 35 35.47 -26.10 31.79
N PRO A 36 36.75 -26.53 31.78
CA PRO A 36 37.30 -27.31 32.87
C PRO A 36 37.75 -26.39 34.01
N MET A 37 37.00 -26.42 35.11
CA MET A 37 37.43 -25.87 36.40
C MET A 37 38.44 -26.83 37.05
N HIS A 38 39.72 -26.49 36.99
CA HIS A 38 40.73 -27.03 37.91
C HIS A 38 41.38 -25.87 38.67
N GLN A 39 40.81 -25.59 39.85
CA GLN A 39 41.39 -24.70 40.84
C GLN A 39 42.16 -25.53 41.86
N ALA A 40 43.46 -25.75 41.61
CA ALA A 40 44.37 -26.29 42.60
C ALA A 40 44.93 -25.13 43.45
N TYR A 41 44.40 -24.97 44.66
CA TYR A 41 44.96 -24.07 45.67
C TYR A 41 46.36 -24.53 46.09
N ARG A 42 47.42 -23.87 45.61
CA ARG A 42 48.74 -23.92 46.24
C ARG A 42 48.82 -22.81 47.30
N LYS A 43 48.67 -23.19 48.56
CA LYS A 43 49.06 -22.36 49.72
C LYS A 43 50.55 -22.07 49.62
N LEU A 44 50.92 -20.83 49.28
CA LEU A 44 52.26 -20.31 49.50
C LEU A 44 52.47 -20.10 51.00
N LEU A 45 53.26 -20.97 51.63
CA LEU A 45 53.85 -20.71 52.94
C LEU A 45 55.08 -19.82 52.72
N SER A 46 54.89 -18.50 52.65
CA SER A 46 55.96 -17.52 52.81
C SER A 46 56.34 -17.41 54.29
N LYS A 47 56.98 -18.44 54.83
CA LYS A 47 57.71 -18.31 56.10
C LYS A 47 59.08 -17.74 55.79
N THR A 48 59.21 -16.42 55.92
CA THR A 48 60.49 -15.74 56.05
C THR A 48 61.18 -16.30 57.31
N ILE A 49 62.16 -17.18 57.12
CA ILE A 49 63.06 -17.60 58.21
C ILE A 49 64.08 -16.48 58.39
N THR A 50 63.72 -15.47 59.18
CA THR A 50 64.71 -14.59 59.82
C THR A 50 65.27 -15.33 61.03
N SER A 51 66.21 -16.25 60.81
CA SER A 51 67.03 -16.74 61.92
C SER A 51 68.13 -15.70 62.18
N HIS A 52 67.93 -14.89 63.22
CA HIS A 52 69.02 -14.19 63.88
C HIS A 52 70.05 -15.22 64.38
N PRO A 53 71.34 -15.14 63.98
CA PRO A 53 72.39 -15.90 64.66
C PRO A 53 72.71 -15.18 65.97
N ASN A 54 71.88 -15.41 67.00
CA ASN A 54 72.26 -15.07 68.37
C ASN A 54 73.24 -16.13 68.88
N GLY A 55 74.47 -15.70 69.10
CA GLY A 55 75.33 -16.21 70.17
C GLY A 55 76.14 -17.47 69.88
N ILE A 56 77.17 -17.38 69.04
CA ILE A 56 78.42 -18.14 69.25
C ILE A 56 79.61 -17.22 68.91
N ALA A 57 79.88 -16.26 69.78
CA ALA A 57 81.20 -15.61 69.85
C ALA A 57 82.08 -16.46 70.78
N GLY A 58 82.47 -17.64 70.30
CA GLY A 58 83.50 -18.47 70.93
C GLY A 58 84.84 -18.19 70.28
N THR A 59 85.82 -17.77 71.05
CA THR A 59 87.24 -17.65 70.68
C THR A 59 87.77 -18.99 70.13
N PHE A 60 87.85 -19.14 68.80
CA PHE A 60 88.34 -20.36 68.14
C PHE A 60 89.70 -20.21 67.44
N ALA A 61 90.32 -19.03 67.47
CA ALA A 61 91.66 -18.82 66.97
C ALA A 61 92.44 -17.90 67.91
N THR A 62 93.40 -18.46 68.65
CA THR A 62 94.43 -17.68 69.35
C THR A 62 95.60 -17.51 68.39
N GLY A 63 95.64 -16.35 67.72
CA GLY A 63 96.82 -15.93 66.97
C GLY A 63 97.79 -15.22 67.92
N SER A 64 98.93 -15.84 68.22
CA SER A 64 100.06 -15.12 68.80
C SER A 64 100.95 -14.63 67.66
N ARG A 65 101.18 -13.32 67.59
CA ARG A 65 102.05 -12.69 66.58
C ARG A 65 103.50 -12.80 67.07
N PRO A 66 104.37 -13.61 66.43
CA PRO A 66 105.79 -13.62 66.77
C PRO A 66 106.43 -12.33 66.26
N ALA A 67 107.26 -11.69 67.07
CA ALA A 67 107.78 -10.34 66.80
C ALA A 67 108.79 -10.25 65.64
N ASP A 68 109.17 -11.33 64.96
CA ASP A 68 110.36 -11.29 64.08
C ASP A 68 110.32 -12.16 62.81
N THR A 69 109.16 -12.65 62.40
CA THR A 69 108.99 -13.11 61.01
C THR A 69 107.59 -12.75 60.59
N GLY A 70 107.42 -12.16 59.40
CA GLY A 70 106.11 -11.74 58.87
C GLY A 70 105.15 -12.89 58.53
N LYS A 71 105.11 -13.97 59.34
CA LYS A 71 104.31 -15.17 59.16
C LYS A 71 103.51 -15.47 60.41
N GLU A 72 102.19 -15.39 60.27
CA GLU A 72 101.23 -15.75 61.32
C GLU A 72 101.12 -17.29 61.38
N VAL A 73 101.34 -17.90 62.56
CA VAL A 73 101.20 -19.35 62.76
C VAL A 73 99.84 -19.61 63.41
N ILE A 74 98.87 -19.98 62.59
CA ILE A 74 97.52 -20.33 63.04
C ILE A 74 97.51 -21.80 63.46
N ARG A 75 97.29 -22.09 64.74
CA ARG A 75 97.11 -23.46 65.25
C ARG A 75 95.61 -23.80 65.29
N PHE A 76 95.20 -24.73 64.44
CA PHE A 76 93.85 -25.28 64.46
C PHE A 76 93.70 -26.32 65.56
N THR A 77 92.57 -26.29 66.27
CA THR A 77 92.26 -27.34 67.25
C THR A 77 91.92 -28.65 66.51
N PRO A 78 92.20 -29.82 67.11
CA PRO A 78 91.86 -31.13 66.51
C PRO A 78 90.37 -31.26 66.13
N PHE A 79 89.49 -30.55 66.85
CA PHE A 79 88.06 -30.48 66.57
C PHE A 79 87.75 -29.81 65.22
N ILE A 80 88.39 -28.69 64.90
CA ILE A 80 88.21 -27.98 63.62
C ILE A 80 88.72 -28.83 62.47
N MET A 81 89.87 -29.49 62.64
CA MET A 81 90.41 -30.42 61.66
C MET A 81 89.45 -31.59 61.41
N ASN A 82 88.86 -32.17 62.47
CA ASN A 82 87.88 -33.27 62.32
C ASN A 82 86.63 -32.83 61.55
N ILE A 83 86.13 -31.60 61.78
CA ILE A 83 85.00 -31.05 61.02
C ILE A 83 85.37 -30.90 59.53
N MET A 84 86.52 -30.31 59.23
CA MET A 84 86.99 -30.13 57.84
C MET A 84 87.17 -31.47 57.13
N THR A 85 87.82 -32.43 57.79
CA THR A 85 88.01 -33.78 57.27
C THR A 85 86.68 -34.49 57.06
N ARG A 86 85.70 -34.37 57.96
CA ARG A 86 84.34 -34.93 57.78
C ARG A 86 83.56 -34.25 56.64
N THR A 87 83.73 -32.95 56.44
CA THR A 87 83.11 -32.23 55.32
C THR A 87 83.67 -32.71 53.98
N LEU A 88 84.97 -32.99 53.92
CA LEU A 88 85.60 -33.60 52.74
C LEU A 88 85.20 -35.08 52.57
N LEU A 89 85.21 -35.88 53.65
CA LEU A 89 84.86 -37.30 53.59
C LEU A 89 83.42 -37.55 53.14
N ARG A 90 82.47 -36.70 53.54
CA ARG A 90 81.06 -36.85 53.12
C ARG A 90 80.84 -36.66 51.62
N ALA A 91 81.79 -36.02 50.94
CA ALA A 91 81.78 -35.87 49.49
C ALA A 91 82.73 -36.85 48.79
N ALA A 92 83.55 -37.58 49.55
CA ALA A 92 84.59 -38.46 49.04
C ALA A 92 84.03 -39.85 48.76
N THR A 93 84.30 -40.34 47.57
CA THR A 93 84.21 -41.76 47.23
C THR A 93 85.27 -42.55 48.00
N PRO A 94 85.12 -43.89 48.16
CA PRO A 94 86.09 -44.70 48.91
C PRO A 94 87.54 -44.59 48.42
N VAL A 95 87.73 -44.31 47.13
CA VAL A 95 89.05 -44.09 46.50
C VAL A 95 89.66 -42.74 46.91
N GLU A 96 88.83 -41.73 47.15
CA GLU A 96 89.28 -40.39 47.58
C GLU A 96 89.65 -40.37 49.07
N ASP A 97 89.08 -41.26 49.89
CA ASP A 97 89.37 -41.37 51.32
C ASP A 97 90.82 -41.78 51.60
N GLU A 98 91.35 -42.75 50.82
CA GLU A 98 92.75 -43.17 50.90
C GLU A 98 93.70 -42.01 50.54
N VAL A 99 93.38 -41.24 49.50
CA VAL A 99 94.14 -40.04 49.11
C VAL A 99 94.09 -38.98 50.20
N LEU A 100 92.94 -38.74 50.83
CA LEU A 100 92.79 -37.75 51.91
C LEU A 100 93.64 -38.10 53.15
N SER A 101 93.77 -39.39 53.48
CA SER A 101 94.61 -39.86 54.59
C SER A 101 96.12 -39.65 54.38
N SER A 102 96.56 -39.51 53.12
CA SER A 102 97.96 -39.27 52.74
C SER A 102 98.39 -37.80 52.77
N LEU A 103 97.44 -36.86 52.92
CA LEU A 103 97.69 -35.43 52.86
C LEU A 103 98.14 -34.86 54.20
N SER A 104 99.05 -33.88 54.17
CA SER A 104 99.40 -33.10 55.36
C SER A 104 98.23 -32.21 55.81
N ASN A 105 98.13 -31.91 57.11
CA ASN A 105 97.06 -31.09 57.67
C ASN A 105 96.90 -29.73 56.99
N SER A 106 98.00 -29.07 56.60
CA SER A 106 97.95 -27.78 55.90
C SER A 106 97.34 -27.90 54.50
N GLU A 107 97.60 -29.01 53.80
CA GLU A 107 97.06 -29.31 52.48
C GLU A 107 95.57 -29.66 52.55
N VAL A 108 95.13 -30.39 53.59
CA VAL A 108 93.71 -30.65 53.89
C VAL A 108 92.95 -29.34 54.12
N VAL A 109 93.49 -28.44 54.95
CA VAL A 109 92.91 -27.11 55.19
C VAL A 109 92.83 -26.31 53.88
N ARG A 110 93.92 -26.24 53.11
CA ARG A 110 93.97 -25.53 51.83
C ARG A 110 92.92 -26.03 50.85
N ARG A 111 92.79 -27.35 50.68
CA ARG A 111 91.79 -27.97 49.80
C ARG A 111 90.37 -27.73 50.30
N THR A 112 90.13 -27.79 51.61
CA THR A 112 88.83 -27.49 52.21
C THR A 112 88.40 -26.06 51.95
N TYR A 113 89.29 -25.08 52.13
CA TYR A 113 88.99 -23.67 51.83
C TYR A 113 88.74 -23.44 50.34
N GLN A 114 89.52 -24.05 49.45
CA GLN A 114 89.29 -23.97 48.01
C GLN A 114 87.93 -24.59 47.61
N PHE A 115 87.59 -25.73 48.19
CA PHE A 115 86.31 -26.39 47.99
C PHE A 115 85.15 -25.51 48.49
N LEU A 116 85.26 -24.97 49.70
CA LEU A 116 84.26 -24.08 50.28
C LEU A 116 84.06 -22.82 49.43
N GLY A 117 85.14 -22.20 48.96
CA GLY A 117 85.08 -21.04 48.06
C GLY A 117 84.36 -21.36 46.75
N ARG A 118 84.67 -22.49 46.11
CA ARG A 118 83.97 -22.96 44.88
C ARG A 118 82.50 -23.28 45.14
N SER A 119 82.20 -23.89 46.28
CA SER A 119 80.82 -24.22 46.68
C SER A 119 79.98 -22.96 46.90
N ILE A 120 80.51 -21.97 47.62
CA ILE A 120 79.85 -20.68 47.85
C ILE A 120 79.61 -19.94 46.52
N LEU A 121 80.59 -19.92 45.61
CA LEU A 121 80.42 -19.30 44.29
C LEU A 121 79.34 -20.01 43.46
N SER A 122 79.33 -21.35 43.46
CA SER A 122 78.28 -22.14 42.79
C SER A 122 76.88 -21.85 43.37
N GLN A 123 76.77 -21.76 44.70
CA GLN A 123 75.52 -21.39 45.36
C GLN A 123 75.08 -19.96 45.02
N ALA A 124 76.02 -19.00 44.99
CA ALA A 124 75.74 -17.63 44.60
C ALA A 124 75.25 -17.53 43.14
N GLU A 125 75.83 -18.31 42.22
CA GLU A 125 75.35 -18.41 40.84
C GLU A 125 73.95 -19.02 40.74
N LEU A 126 73.66 -20.08 41.50
CA LEU A 126 72.32 -20.68 41.56
C LEU A 126 71.30 -19.66 42.06
N PHE A 127 71.61 -18.95 43.15
CA PHE A 127 70.73 -17.90 43.69
C PHE A 127 70.52 -16.76 42.69
N LYS A 128 71.56 -16.36 41.95
CA LYS A 128 71.45 -15.36 40.88
C LYS A 128 70.51 -15.83 39.76
N ARG A 129 70.61 -17.10 39.33
CA ARG A 129 69.70 -17.69 38.31
C ARG A 129 68.27 -17.78 38.82
N GLU A 130 68.08 -18.08 40.10
CA GLU A 130 66.76 -18.14 40.74
C GLU A 130 66.11 -16.75 40.81
N ILE A 131 66.85 -15.72 41.24
CA ILE A 131 66.36 -14.32 41.21
C ILE A 131 65.95 -13.92 39.79
N GLN A 132 66.76 -14.22 38.78
CA GLN A 132 66.43 -13.91 37.39
C GLN A 132 65.19 -14.67 36.90
N THR A 133 65.02 -15.93 37.31
CA THR A 133 63.84 -16.73 36.97
C THR A 133 62.59 -16.15 37.63
N ASN A 134 62.68 -15.73 38.90
CA ASN A 134 61.60 -15.10 39.63
C ASN A 134 61.21 -13.75 39.01
N ASP A 135 62.18 -12.89 38.65
CA ASP A 135 61.90 -11.65 37.93
C ASP A 135 61.18 -11.91 36.59
N ARG A 136 61.64 -12.91 35.83
CA ARG A 136 60.96 -13.32 34.59
C ARG A 136 59.54 -13.83 34.84
N GLN A 137 59.31 -14.58 35.91
CA GLN A 137 57.98 -15.07 36.27
C GLN A 137 57.06 -13.93 36.74
N SER A 138 57.56 -13.00 37.55
CA SER A 138 56.81 -11.81 37.99
C SER A 138 56.38 -10.95 36.80
N LYS A 139 57.27 -10.73 35.82
CA LYS A 139 56.92 -10.03 34.56
C LYS A 139 55.83 -10.74 33.78
N LYS A 140 55.88 -12.07 33.68
CA LYS A 140 54.83 -12.86 33.02
C LYS A 140 53.49 -12.77 33.76
N LEU A 141 53.50 -12.81 35.09
CA LEU A 141 52.28 -12.68 35.90
C LEU A 141 51.65 -11.29 35.72
N ALA A 142 52.46 -10.22 35.72
CA ALA A 142 51.98 -8.86 35.48
C ALA A 142 51.34 -8.71 34.08
N LEU A 143 51.92 -9.35 33.06
CA LEU A 143 51.32 -9.36 31.71
C LEU A 143 49.98 -10.11 31.69
N ILE A 144 49.88 -11.24 32.39
CA ILE A 144 48.65 -12.02 32.51
C ILE A 144 47.57 -11.21 33.26
N GLU A 145 47.93 -10.55 34.35
CA GLU A 145 47.01 -9.70 35.12
C GLU A 145 46.48 -8.53 34.30
N ASN A 146 47.35 -7.84 33.55
CA ASN A 146 46.93 -6.79 32.63
C ASN A 146 45.98 -7.33 31.55
N ALA A 147 46.30 -8.48 30.94
CA ALA A 147 45.42 -9.12 29.97
C ALA A 147 44.04 -9.46 30.59
N HIS A 148 44.01 -10.02 31.80
CA HIS A 148 42.74 -10.30 32.51
C HIS A 148 41.93 -9.04 32.81
N SER A 149 42.59 -7.94 33.19
CA SER A 149 41.91 -6.66 33.39
C SER A 149 41.26 -6.15 32.09
N GLN A 150 41.96 -6.27 30.96
CA GLN A 150 41.41 -5.93 29.64
C GLN A 150 40.22 -6.82 29.26
N TYR A 151 40.28 -8.12 29.54
CA TYR A 151 39.15 -9.02 29.32
C TYR A 151 37.92 -8.64 30.16
N SER A 152 38.12 -8.30 31.44
CA SER A 152 37.02 -7.89 32.32
C SER A 152 36.35 -6.59 31.85
N ASN A 153 37.14 -5.62 31.35
CA ASN A 153 36.58 -4.40 30.78
C ASN A 153 35.77 -4.68 29.51
N ARG A 154 36.31 -5.51 28.60
CA ARG A 154 35.61 -5.91 27.37
C ARG A 154 34.33 -6.69 27.66
N GLU A 155 34.32 -7.55 28.67
CA GLU A 155 33.13 -8.26 29.10
C GLU A 155 32.03 -7.30 29.56
N ARG A 156 32.38 -6.26 30.33
CA ARG A 156 31.43 -5.22 30.75
C ARG A 156 30.87 -4.45 29.56
N GLU A 157 31.71 -4.04 28.61
CA GLU A 157 31.28 -3.35 27.38
C GLU A 157 30.31 -4.21 26.55
N LEU A 158 30.60 -5.50 26.41
CA LEU A 158 29.71 -6.44 25.70
C LEU A 158 28.38 -6.62 26.44
N MET A 159 28.40 -6.73 27.77
CA MET A 159 27.19 -6.84 28.58
C MET A 159 26.31 -5.59 28.49
N ASP A 160 26.91 -4.40 28.47
CA ASP A 160 26.15 -3.16 28.30
C ASP A 160 25.61 -3.01 26.87
N GLY A 161 26.38 -3.40 25.86
CA GLY A 161 25.91 -3.48 24.47
C GLY A 161 24.73 -4.44 24.29
N LEU A 162 24.73 -5.58 25.01
CA LEU A 162 23.64 -6.55 24.99
C LEU A 162 22.36 -5.97 25.60
N LYS A 163 22.46 -5.27 26.74
CA LYS A 163 21.31 -4.58 27.35
C LYS A 163 20.69 -3.53 26.44
N ASP A 164 21.51 -2.80 25.68
CA ASP A 164 21.00 -1.79 24.76
C ASP A 164 20.31 -2.42 23.55
N MET A 165 20.83 -3.53 23.05
CA MET A 165 20.20 -4.33 21.99
C MET A 165 18.85 -4.92 22.42
N ASP A 166 18.74 -5.38 23.67
CA ASP A 166 17.48 -5.88 24.23
C ASP A 166 16.43 -4.76 24.28
N LYS A 167 16.80 -3.57 24.78
CA LYS A 167 15.90 -2.40 24.78
C LYS A 167 15.47 -1.99 23.37
N GLU A 168 16.38 -2.03 22.40
CA GLU A 168 16.04 -1.74 21.00
C GLU A 168 15.04 -2.76 20.46
N THR A 169 15.24 -4.04 20.76
CA THR A 169 14.34 -5.13 20.36
C THR A 169 12.94 -4.93 20.97
N ASP A 170 12.84 -4.61 22.26
CA ASP A 170 11.58 -4.31 22.92
C ASP A 170 10.86 -3.10 22.29
N ASN A 171 11.60 -2.04 21.98
CA ASN A 171 11.05 -0.86 21.31
C ASN A 171 10.50 -1.18 19.92
N ARG A 172 11.21 -2.04 19.16
CA ARG A 172 10.77 -2.51 17.84
C ARG A 172 9.52 -3.40 17.94
N ILE A 173 9.47 -4.30 18.93
CA ILE A 173 8.28 -5.14 19.20
C ILE A 173 7.07 -4.25 19.53
N LYS A 174 7.25 -3.27 20.42
CA LYS A 174 6.19 -2.33 20.79
C LYS A 174 5.67 -1.54 19.59
N THR A 175 6.57 -0.98 18.79
CA THR A 175 6.20 -0.22 17.58
C THR A 175 5.45 -1.08 16.58
N THR A 176 5.89 -2.33 16.37
CA THR A 176 5.23 -3.28 15.47
C THR A 176 3.84 -3.66 15.99
N SER A 177 3.68 -3.83 17.30
CA SER A 177 2.38 -4.10 17.93
C SER A 177 1.41 -2.94 17.74
N ASP A 178 1.86 -1.69 17.93
CA ASP A 178 1.03 -0.51 17.75
C ASP A 178 0.63 -0.31 16.28
N GLN A 179 1.55 -0.57 15.34
CA GLN A 179 1.23 -0.60 13.90
C GLN A 179 0.19 -1.67 13.57
N PHE A 180 0.30 -2.88 14.13
CA PHE A 180 -0.65 -3.96 13.92
C PHE A 180 -2.06 -3.60 14.42
N LYS A 181 -2.16 -2.95 15.59
CA LYS A 181 -3.44 -2.42 16.10
C LYS A 181 -4.03 -1.37 15.17
N GLY A 182 -3.19 -0.48 14.61
CA GLY A 182 -3.60 0.52 13.63
C GLY A 182 -4.16 -0.11 12.35
N ILE A 183 -3.48 -1.13 11.82
CA ILE A 183 -3.93 -1.89 10.64
C ILE A 183 -5.28 -2.57 10.92
N LYS A 184 -5.41 -3.25 12.07
CA LYS A 184 -6.65 -3.92 12.46
C LYS A 184 -7.84 -2.96 12.53
N LYS A 185 -7.65 -1.78 13.12
CA LYS A 185 -8.69 -0.74 13.18
C LYS A 185 -9.10 -0.26 11.77
N LEU A 186 -8.13 -0.04 10.88
CA LEU A 186 -8.41 0.35 9.49
C LEU A 186 -9.17 -0.74 8.73
N GLU A 187 -8.85 -2.01 8.98
CA GLU A 187 -9.56 -3.15 8.37
C GLU A 187 -11.03 -3.21 8.84
N GLU A 188 -11.26 -3.01 10.14
CA GLU A 188 -12.60 -2.92 10.73
C GLU A 188 -13.40 -1.74 10.14
N ASP A 189 -12.77 -0.59 9.90
CA ASP A 189 -13.40 0.60 9.30
C ASP A 189 -13.69 0.45 7.79
N ILE A 190 -12.86 -0.29 7.04
CA ILE A 190 -13.03 -0.50 5.59
C ILE A 190 -14.16 -1.48 5.30
N ARG A 191 -14.35 -2.50 6.14
CA ARG A 191 -15.37 -3.54 5.94
C ARG A 191 -16.80 -3.01 5.73
N PRO A 192 -17.36 -2.12 6.57
CA PRO A 192 -18.70 -1.59 6.35
C PRO A 192 -18.79 -0.69 5.12
N LYS A 193 -17.73 0.08 4.79
CA LYS A 193 -17.69 0.92 3.59
C LYS A 193 -17.71 0.09 2.31
N SER A 194 -17.00 -1.04 2.30
CA SER A 194 -17.03 -1.98 1.19
C SER A 194 -18.44 -2.55 0.99
N LYS A 195 -19.16 -2.85 2.07
CA LYS A 195 -20.55 -3.30 2.00
C LYS A 195 -21.47 -2.20 1.46
N GLN A 196 -21.36 -0.97 1.97
CA GLN A 196 -22.13 0.17 1.48
C GLN A 196 -21.90 0.44 -0.02
N LEU A 197 -20.66 0.28 -0.49
CA LEU A 197 -20.32 0.44 -1.90
C LEU A 197 -21.01 -0.64 -2.76
N SER A 198 -20.95 -1.90 -2.33
CA SER A 198 -21.65 -3.00 -3.00
C SER A 198 -23.17 -2.77 -3.06
N ASP A 199 -23.78 -2.33 -1.95
CA ASP A 199 -25.22 -2.03 -1.91
C ASP A 199 -25.58 -0.85 -2.83
N ALA A 200 -24.70 0.14 -2.97
CA ALA A 200 -24.88 1.28 -3.87
C ALA A 200 -24.73 0.90 -5.35
N GLU A 201 -23.77 0.04 -5.67
CA GLU A 201 -23.58 -0.50 -7.03
C GLU A 201 -24.81 -1.29 -7.49
N GLU A 202 -25.40 -2.11 -6.63
CA GLU A 202 -26.63 -2.84 -6.92
C GLU A 202 -27.80 -1.89 -7.21
N ARG A 203 -27.97 -0.82 -6.40
CA ARG A 203 -29.00 0.20 -6.64
C ARG A 203 -28.81 0.92 -7.97
N VAL A 204 -27.57 1.25 -8.34
CA VAL A 204 -27.26 1.89 -9.63
C VAL A 204 -27.65 0.98 -10.79
N MET A 205 -27.38 -0.33 -10.69
CA MET A 205 -27.81 -1.29 -11.70
C MET A 205 -29.32 -1.36 -11.86
N VAL A 206 -30.08 -1.37 -10.75
CA VAL A 206 -31.55 -1.37 -10.80
C VAL A 206 -32.08 -0.09 -11.48
N LEU A 207 -31.56 1.07 -11.09
CA LEU A 207 -31.97 2.36 -11.66
C LEU A 207 -31.63 2.47 -13.15
N ASP A 208 -30.51 1.91 -13.61
CA ASP A 208 -30.16 1.93 -15.03
C ASP A 208 -31.12 1.04 -15.85
N LYS A 209 -31.55 -0.11 -15.29
CA LYS A 209 -32.59 -0.93 -15.89
C LYS A 209 -33.93 -0.20 -15.97
N GLU A 210 -34.36 0.47 -14.90
CA GLU A 210 -35.60 1.27 -14.91
C GLU A 210 -35.54 2.43 -15.92
N LYS A 211 -34.39 3.12 -15.98
CA LYS A 211 -34.15 4.19 -16.96
C LYS A 211 -34.28 3.69 -18.38
N THR A 212 -33.68 2.55 -18.72
CA THR A 212 -33.77 1.97 -20.06
C THR A 212 -35.22 1.60 -20.42
N GLU A 213 -35.97 1.01 -19.49
CA GLU A 213 -37.40 0.72 -19.67
C GLU A 213 -38.23 1.99 -19.91
N LEU A 214 -38.00 3.05 -19.13
CA LEU A 214 -38.68 4.33 -19.30
C LEU A 214 -38.35 5.00 -20.63
N VAL A 215 -37.09 4.90 -21.11
CA VAL A 215 -36.68 5.40 -22.43
C VAL A 215 -37.43 4.67 -23.55
N VAL A 216 -37.59 3.35 -23.45
CA VAL A 216 -38.38 2.56 -24.41
C VAL A 216 -39.85 2.99 -24.41
N LYS A 217 -40.47 3.10 -23.23
CA LYS A 217 -41.87 3.57 -23.09
C LYS A 217 -42.05 4.98 -23.66
N LEU A 218 -41.11 5.89 -23.41
CA LEU A 218 -41.14 7.25 -23.94
C LEU A 218 -41.03 7.27 -25.47
N ALA A 219 -40.11 6.47 -26.04
CA ALA A 219 -39.95 6.34 -27.48
C ALA A 219 -41.24 5.81 -28.14
N GLN A 220 -41.85 4.78 -27.56
CA GLN A 220 -43.12 4.23 -28.03
C GLN A 220 -44.25 5.27 -27.96
N ALA A 221 -44.40 5.97 -26.83
CA ALA A 221 -45.40 7.02 -26.68
C ALA A 221 -45.19 8.17 -27.68
N LYS A 222 -43.93 8.53 -27.96
CA LYS A 222 -43.57 9.52 -28.98
C LYS A 222 -43.95 9.05 -30.38
N MET A 223 -43.70 7.78 -30.72
CA MET A 223 -44.11 7.20 -32.01
C MET A 223 -45.63 7.20 -32.18
N VAL A 224 -46.38 6.80 -31.14
CA VAL A 224 -47.85 6.86 -31.16
C VAL A 224 -48.31 8.29 -31.39
N ARG A 225 -47.77 9.28 -30.67
CA ARG A 225 -48.12 10.70 -30.87
C ARG A 225 -47.82 11.18 -32.29
N HIS A 226 -46.67 10.82 -32.88
CA HIS A 226 -46.37 11.18 -34.27
C HIS A 226 -47.33 10.52 -35.25
N LYS A 227 -47.71 9.26 -35.01
CA LYS A 227 -48.73 8.55 -35.81
C LYS A 227 -50.08 9.27 -35.72
N VAL A 228 -50.52 9.68 -34.52
CA VAL A 228 -51.73 10.48 -34.33
C VAL A 228 -51.64 11.76 -35.12
N ILE A 229 -50.58 12.56 -34.96
CA ILE A 229 -50.44 13.84 -35.67
C ILE A 229 -50.47 13.63 -37.19
N ARG A 230 -49.73 12.63 -37.69
CA ARG A 230 -49.61 12.36 -39.14
C ARG A 230 -50.92 11.90 -39.77
N VAL A 231 -51.75 11.14 -39.05
CA VAL A 231 -53.01 10.60 -39.58
C VAL A 231 -54.19 11.53 -39.29
N PHE A 232 -54.27 12.00 -38.05
CA PHE A 232 -55.43 12.73 -37.55
C PHE A 232 -55.48 14.17 -38.04
N VAL A 233 -54.35 14.88 -38.09
CA VAL A 233 -54.34 16.29 -38.55
C VAL A 233 -54.80 16.40 -40.01
N PRO A 234 -54.25 15.64 -40.98
CA PRO A 234 -54.76 15.68 -42.35
C PRO A 234 -56.23 15.28 -42.45
N ALA A 235 -56.68 14.28 -41.68
CA ALA A 235 -58.08 13.87 -41.67
C ALA A 235 -59.02 14.99 -41.20
N ILE A 236 -58.67 15.69 -40.11
CA ILE A 236 -59.44 16.84 -39.62
C ILE A 236 -59.45 17.96 -40.67
N VAL A 237 -58.28 18.30 -41.22
CA VAL A 237 -58.14 19.39 -42.20
C VAL A 237 -58.98 19.11 -43.44
N SER A 238 -58.86 17.92 -44.04
CA SER A 238 -59.65 17.51 -45.19
C SER A 238 -61.16 17.62 -44.92
N ARG A 239 -61.61 17.20 -43.74
CA ARG A 239 -63.04 17.30 -43.35
C ARG A 239 -63.50 18.72 -43.08
N LEU A 240 -62.67 19.54 -42.45
CA LEU A 240 -62.96 20.95 -42.27
C LEU A 240 -63.13 21.61 -43.64
N HIS A 241 -62.25 21.30 -44.59
CA HIS A 241 -62.40 21.73 -45.97
C HIS A 241 -63.70 21.24 -46.59
N SER A 242 -64.12 19.99 -46.37
CA SER A 242 -65.41 19.48 -46.87
C SER A 242 -66.65 20.00 -46.13
N SER A 243 -66.51 20.71 -45.00
CA SER A 243 -67.65 21.20 -44.23
C SER A 243 -68.36 22.32 -44.96
N VAL A 244 -69.68 22.17 -45.15
CA VAL A 244 -70.52 23.19 -45.80
C VAL A 244 -70.50 24.52 -45.04
N GLU A 245 -70.47 24.50 -43.71
CA GLU A 245 -70.43 25.71 -42.87
C GLU A 245 -69.10 26.46 -43.01
N TYR A 246 -68.01 25.71 -43.06
CA TYR A 246 -66.68 26.25 -43.30
C TYR A 246 -66.58 26.82 -44.71
N HIS A 247 -67.02 26.06 -45.73
CA HIS A 247 -67.09 26.53 -47.11
C HIS A 247 -67.93 27.80 -47.27
N LYS A 248 -69.13 27.87 -46.67
CA LYS A 248 -69.96 29.08 -46.70
C LYS A 248 -69.24 30.28 -46.10
N SER A 249 -68.55 30.08 -44.96
CA SER A 249 -67.76 31.14 -44.32
C SER A 249 -66.55 31.53 -45.19
N LEU A 250 -65.91 30.55 -45.83
CA LEU A 250 -64.74 30.74 -46.69
C LEU A 250 -65.09 31.46 -48.00
N VAL A 251 -66.22 31.15 -48.64
CA VAL A 251 -66.66 31.78 -49.90
C VAL A 251 -66.83 33.29 -49.73
N VAL A 252 -67.45 33.73 -48.62
CA VAL A 252 -67.59 35.16 -48.31
C VAL A 252 -66.22 35.84 -48.23
N HIS A 253 -65.25 35.17 -47.60
CA HIS A 253 -63.90 35.70 -47.46
C HIS A 253 -63.07 35.66 -48.73
N ILE A 254 -63.17 34.58 -49.51
CA ILE A 254 -62.53 34.49 -50.83
C ILE A 254 -63.05 35.61 -51.72
N GLY A 255 -64.35 35.90 -51.70
CA GLY A 255 -64.93 37.05 -52.40
C GLY A 255 -64.29 38.38 -51.97
N LEU A 256 -64.18 38.62 -50.66
CA LEU A 256 -63.53 39.84 -50.14
C LEU A 256 -62.04 39.94 -50.51
N CYS A 257 -61.31 38.83 -50.42
CA CYS A 257 -59.89 38.76 -50.81
C CYS A 257 -59.73 39.01 -52.31
N PHE A 258 -60.60 38.43 -53.14
CA PHE A 258 -60.63 38.63 -54.58
C PHE A 258 -60.85 40.11 -54.92
N THR A 259 -61.87 40.74 -54.33
CA THR A 259 -62.13 42.17 -54.51
C THR A 259 -60.93 43.01 -54.07
N THR A 260 -60.30 42.68 -52.94
CA THR A 260 -59.11 43.41 -52.45
C THR A 260 -57.92 43.27 -53.39
N GLY A 261 -57.64 42.05 -53.87
CA GLY A 261 -56.55 41.78 -54.80
C GLY A 261 -56.79 42.42 -56.16
N TRP A 262 -58.03 42.37 -56.67
CA TRP A 262 -58.43 43.03 -57.90
C TRP A 262 -58.27 44.55 -57.81
N LEU A 263 -58.74 45.17 -56.73
CA LEU A 263 -58.54 46.61 -56.47
C LEU A 263 -57.06 46.98 -56.37
N GLY A 264 -56.24 46.15 -55.71
CA GLY A 264 -54.79 46.35 -55.64
C GLY A 264 -54.12 46.24 -57.01
N GLY A 265 -54.59 45.33 -57.87
CA GLY A 265 -54.12 45.16 -59.25
C GLY A 265 -54.50 46.32 -60.16
N LEU A 266 -55.70 46.89 -60.02
CA LEU A 266 -56.11 48.08 -60.76
C LEU A 266 -55.22 49.29 -60.48
N GLY A 267 -54.76 49.45 -59.23
CA GLY A 267 -53.80 50.50 -58.87
C GLY A 267 -52.42 50.34 -59.52
N LEU A 268 -52.12 49.18 -60.12
CA LEU A 268 -50.88 48.90 -60.83
C LEU A 268 -51.09 49.08 -62.34
N GLY A 269 -51.20 50.33 -62.80
CA GLY A 269 -51.13 50.67 -64.23
C GLY A 269 -52.31 51.42 -64.82
N CYS A 270 -53.42 51.58 -64.10
CA CYS A 270 -54.52 52.47 -64.49
C CYS A 270 -54.37 53.84 -63.82
N LYS A 271 -54.80 54.91 -64.51
CA LYS A 271 -54.89 56.25 -63.93
C LYS A 271 -56.12 56.36 -63.04
N GLU A 272 -56.11 57.26 -62.05
CA GLU A 272 -57.17 57.40 -61.05
C GLU A 272 -58.56 57.63 -61.69
N GLU A 273 -58.60 58.34 -62.82
CA GLU A 273 -59.82 58.59 -63.58
C GLU A 273 -60.38 57.31 -64.22
N GLU A 274 -59.50 56.46 -64.75
CA GLU A 274 -59.86 55.16 -65.35
C GLU A 274 -60.35 54.19 -64.26
N ILE A 275 -59.67 54.16 -63.11
CA ILE A 275 -60.08 53.37 -61.95
C ILE A 275 -61.47 53.81 -61.49
N SER A 276 -61.73 55.12 -61.41
CA SER A 276 -63.03 55.66 -60.99
C SER A 276 -64.16 55.24 -61.94
N VAL A 277 -63.93 55.27 -63.25
CA VAL A 277 -64.90 54.80 -64.25
C VAL A 277 -65.12 53.29 -64.15
N MET A 278 -64.05 52.49 -63.97
CA MET A 278 -64.19 51.03 -63.80
C MET A 278 -64.97 50.68 -62.53
N LEU A 279 -64.70 51.36 -61.40
CA LEU A 279 -65.42 51.15 -60.14
C LEU A 279 -66.89 51.53 -60.23
N ALA A 280 -67.22 52.63 -60.94
CA ALA A 280 -68.60 53.05 -61.16
C ALA A 280 -69.42 52.04 -61.96
N ASN A 281 -68.76 51.27 -62.83
CA ASN A 281 -69.40 50.25 -63.68
C ASN A 281 -69.52 48.87 -63.01
N THR A 282 -68.82 48.62 -61.90
CA THR A 282 -68.91 47.36 -61.14
C THR A 282 -69.83 47.51 -59.94
N SER A 283 -71.13 47.26 -60.11
CA SER A 283 -72.12 47.34 -59.02
C SER A 283 -71.99 46.25 -57.96
N ASP A 284 -71.33 45.15 -58.28
CA ASP A 284 -71.43 43.91 -57.50
C ASP A 284 -70.22 43.67 -56.56
N LEU A 285 -69.23 44.57 -56.58
CA LEU A 285 -68.02 44.46 -55.76
C LEU A 285 -68.19 45.20 -54.42
N ASP A 286 -68.00 44.48 -53.31
CA ASP A 286 -67.96 45.07 -51.97
C ASP A 286 -66.62 45.81 -51.72
N ILE A 287 -66.50 47.01 -52.31
CA ILE A 287 -65.31 47.87 -52.19
C ILE A 287 -65.05 48.24 -50.72
N LYS A 288 -66.10 48.45 -49.91
CA LYS A 288 -65.95 48.78 -48.48
C LYS A 288 -65.45 47.57 -47.68
N GLY A 289 -65.88 46.37 -48.04
CA GLY A 289 -65.45 45.11 -47.44
C GLY A 289 -63.97 44.81 -47.59
N SER A 290 -63.32 45.31 -48.66
CA SER A 290 -61.89 45.10 -48.90
C SER A 290 -61.01 45.65 -47.77
N LYS A 291 -61.37 46.82 -47.21
CA LYS A 291 -60.61 47.47 -46.12
C LYS A 291 -60.63 46.65 -44.82
N VAL A 292 -61.67 45.84 -44.61
CA VAL A 292 -61.82 44.97 -43.43
C VAL A 292 -61.48 43.51 -43.71
N CYS A 293 -60.96 43.20 -44.90
CA CYS A 293 -60.68 41.82 -45.33
C CYS A 293 -59.70 41.11 -44.39
N LYS A 294 -58.62 41.78 -43.97
CA LYS A 294 -57.62 41.21 -43.04
C LYS A 294 -58.24 40.85 -41.69
N ASP A 295 -58.98 41.78 -41.09
CA ASP A 295 -59.63 41.57 -39.79
C ASP A 295 -60.69 40.48 -39.85
N LYS A 296 -61.50 40.47 -40.91
CA LYS A 296 -62.48 39.40 -41.14
C LYS A 296 -61.77 38.06 -41.30
N ASN A 297 -60.66 37.99 -42.03
CA ASN A 297 -59.91 36.75 -42.22
C ASN A 297 -59.34 36.20 -40.90
N CYS A 298 -58.77 37.04 -40.04
CA CYS A 298 -58.37 36.60 -38.70
C CYS A 298 -59.57 36.08 -37.88
N LYS A 299 -60.73 36.73 -37.97
CA LYS A 299 -61.97 36.29 -37.30
C LYS A 299 -62.51 34.95 -37.82
N LEU A 300 -62.25 34.59 -39.08
CA LEU A 300 -62.65 33.29 -39.65
C LEU A 300 -62.06 32.13 -38.86
N PHE A 301 -60.79 32.22 -38.47
CA PHE A 301 -60.06 31.19 -37.73
C PHE A 301 -60.38 31.17 -36.23
N MET A 302 -60.93 32.26 -35.70
CA MET A 302 -61.37 32.36 -34.30
C MET A 302 -62.83 31.91 -34.11
N LYS A 303 -63.58 31.72 -35.20
CA LYS A 303 -64.96 31.26 -35.13
C LYS A 303 -64.99 29.81 -34.65
N GLN A 304 -65.78 29.54 -33.62
CA GLN A 304 -66.05 28.17 -33.20
C GLN A 304 -66.95 27.51 -34.23
N TYR A 305 -66.38 26.64 -35.05
CA TYR A 305 -67.15 25.75 -35.91
C TYR A 305 -67.60 24.55 -35.08
N PRO A 306 -68.89 24.16 -35.10
CA PRO A 306 -69.40 22.99 -34.39
C PRO A 306 -68.57 21.72 -34.66
N TYR A 307 -68.07 21.56 -35.88
CA TYR A 307 -67.15 20.47 -36.23
C TYR A 307 -65.81 20.53 -35.48
N VAL A 308 -65.19 21.71 -35.38
CA VAL A 308 -63.92 21.90 -34.64
C VAL A 308 -64.15 21.66 -33.15
N GLN A 309 -65.29 22.10 -32.60
CA GLN A 309 -65.63 21.84 -31.20
C GLN A 309 -65.78 20.34 -30.93
N LYS A 310 -66.49 19.59 -31.79
CA LYS A 310 -66.59 18.13 -31.69
C LYS A 310 -65.22 17.45 -31.73
N VAL A 311 -64.31 17.92 -32.59
CA VAL A 311 -62.93 17.40 -32.65
C VAL A 311 -62.19 17.69 -31.35
N VAL A 312 -62.30 18.90 -30.79
CA VAL A 312 -61.69 19.28 -29.50
C VAL A 312 -62.22 18.44 -28.36
N ASP A 313 -63.53 18.19 -28.32
CA ASP A 313 -64.16 17.37 -27.28
C ASP A 313 -63.76 15.88 -27.43
N SER A 314 -63.59 15.42 -28.67
CA SER A 314 -63.16 14.05 -29.00
C SER A 314 -61.67 13.80 -28.75
N TYR A 315 -60.83 14.83 -28.66
CA TYR A 315 -59.39 14.70 -28.43
C TYR A 315 -59.02 14.03 -27.09
N ARG A 316 -60.00 13.90 -26.18
CA ARG A 316 -59.85 13.18 -24.91
C ARG A 316 -60.09 11.67 -25.04
N LEU A 317 -60.54 11.20 -26.20
CA LEU A 317 -60.85 9.79 -26.44
C LEU A 317 -59.61 9.03 -26.93
N PRO A 318 -59.56 7.70 -26.70
CA PRO A 318 -58.56 6.81 -27.31
C PRO A 318 -58.47 6.99 -28.83
N LEU A 319 -57.28 6.73 -29.41
CA LEU A 319 -57.02 6.92 -30.84
C LEU A 319 -57.99 6.12 -31.74
N ASP A 320 -58.35 4.92 -31.32
CA ASP A 320 -59.24 4.04 -32.09
C ASP A 320 -60.67 4.63 -32.13
N ASP A 321 -61.11 5.24 -31.03
CA ASP A 321 -62.40 5.94 -30.96
C ASP A 321 -62.39 7.24 -31.79
N LEU A 322 -61.24 7.95 -31.79
CA LEU A 322 -60.97 9.10 -32.65
C LEU A 322 -60.97 8.77 -34.14
N THR A 323 -60.88 7.50 -34.54
CA THR A 323 -61.10 7.11 -35.94
C THR A 323 -62.55 6.70 -36.22
N ASN A 324 -63.27 6.18 -35.22
CA ASN A 324 -64.64 5.67 -35.36
C ASN A 324 -65.73 6.75 -35.30
N ILE A 325 -65.54 7.82 -34.51
CA ILE A 325 -66.46 8.99 -34.45
C ILE A 325 -66.61 9.68 -35.81
N PHE A 326 -65.72 9.34 -36.74
CA PHE A 326 -65.47 10.04 -37.97
C PHE A 326 -65.87 9.21 -39.20
N LEU A 327 -66.44 8.01 -39.08
CA LEU A 327 -67.03 7.36 -40.25
C LEU A 327 -68.23 8.19 -40.73
N ASN A 328 -68.07 8.85 -41.89
CA ASN A 328 -69.15 9.40 -42.68
C ASN A 328 -69.97 8.22 -43.20
N VAL A 329 -70.80 7.65 -42.34
CA VAL A 329 -72.03 7.06 -42.81
C VAL A 329 -72.95 8.26 -42.97
N PRO A 330 -73.17 8.78 -44.21
CA PRO A 330 -74.29 9.69 -44.40
C PRO A 330 -75.50 9.00 -43.75
N PRO A 331 -76.31 9.71 -42.94
CA PRO A 331 -77.51 9.10 -42.38
C PRO A 331 -78.20 8.40 -43.53
N PRO A 332 -78.54 7.09 -43.40
CA PRO A 332 -79.13 6.34 -44.49
C PRO A 332 -80.24 7.22 -45.02
N THR A 333 -80.09 7.67 -46.27
CA THR A 333 -81.12 8.44 -46.91
C THR A 333 -82.32 7.51 -46.85
N ASP A 334 -83.38 7.92 -46.14
CA ASP A 334 -84.68 7.26 -46.17
C ASP A 334 -85.23 7.43 -47.59
N ASP A 335 -84.59 6.77 -48.55
CA ASP A 335 -85.07 6.60 -49.90
C ASP A 335 -86.08 5.46 -49.80
N GLN A 336 -87.25 5.83 -49.27
CA GLN A 336 -88.44 5.04 -49.39
C GLN A 336 -88.65 4.71 -50.87
N GLY A 337 -88.58 3.42 -51.19
CA GLY A 337 -89.35 2.85 -52.29
C GLY A 337 -88.62 2.71 -53.61
N ARG A 338 -87.67 1.79 -53.67
CA ARG A 338 -87.54 0.96 -54.88
C ARG A 338 -87.35 -0.51 -54.51
N PRO A 339 -88.34 -1.38 -54.78
CA PRO A 339 -88.18 -2.82 -54.57
C PRO A 339 -87.20 -3.34 -55.63
N SER A 340 -85.94 -3.55 -55.23
CA SER A 340 -85.01 -4.32 -56.04
C SER A 340 -85.24 -5.78 -55.75
N PHE A 341 -85.68 -6.47 -56.79
CA PHE A 341 -85.94 -7.90 -56.82
C PHE A 341 -84.74 -8.69 -56.29
N GLN A 342 -85.08 -9.68 -55.46
CA GLN A 342 -84.23 -10.81 -55.12
C GLN A 342 -83.70 -11.44 -56.41
N ASN A 343 -82.38 -11.55 -56.53
CA ASN A 343 -81.80 -12.68 -57.23
C ASN A 343 -80.88 -13.40 -56.24
N VAL A 344 -81.40 -14.55 -55.85
CA VAL A 344 -80.74 -15.63 -55.14
C VAL A 344 -79.77 -16.28 -56.12
N ASP A 345 -78.49 -16.28 -55.78
CA ASP A 345 -77.51 -17.30 -56.18
C ASP A 345 -76.28 -17.04 -55.30
N GLY A 346 -75.69 -17.98 -54.58
CA GLY A 346 -75.69 -19.43 -54.76
C GLY A 346 -74.24 -19.88 -54.63
N GLY A 347 -73.91 -20.44 -53.46
CA GLY A 347 -72.62 -21.09 -53.22
C GLY A 347 -71.51 -20.15 -52.73
N SER A 348 -70.46 -20.62 -52.07
CA SER A 348 -70.09 -21.96 -51.66
C SER A 348 -68.83 -21.82 -50.82
N THR A 349 -68.71 -22.65 -49.78
CA THR A 349 -67.46 -23.18 -49.23
C THR A 349 -66.40 -22.19 -48.68
N ASN A 350 -66.39 -22.10 -47.34
CA ASN A 350 -65.17 -22.38 -46.54
C ASN A 350 -64.55 -23.73 -47.02
N PRO A 351 -63.22 -24.00 -46.92
CA PRO A 351 -62.49 -23.85 -45.66
C PRO A 351 -60.94 -23.66 -45.73
N ASN A 352 -60.34 -23.45 -44.55
CA ASN A 352 -59.09 -24.04 -44.04
C ASN A 352 -57.66 -23.53 -44.43
N LEU A 353 -56.95 -23.19 -43.34
CA LEU A 353 -55.56 -23.55 -42.94
C LEU A 353 -54.35 -22.88 -43.65
N PRO A 354 -53.12 -22.94 -43.06
CA PRO A 354 -52.73 -23.25 -41.68
C PRO A 354 -51.78 -22.24 -41.01
N ASP A 355 -51.59 -22.47 -39.71
CA ASP A 355 -50.43 -22.12 -38.90
C ASP A 355 -49.08 -22.27 -39.61
N SER A 356 -48.15 -21.37 -39.31
CA SER A 356 -46.79 -21.80 -38.97
C SER A 356 -46.03 -20.77 -38.11
N PRO A 357 -45.11 -21.25 -37.24
CA PRO A 357 -44.44 -20.49 -36.20
C PRO A 357 -42.99 -20.10 -36.57
N LEU A 358 -42.31 -19.47 -35.61
CA LEU A 358 -40.86 -19.28 -35.44
C LEU A 358 -40.27 -17.93 -35.92
N ALA A 359 -40.01 -17.06 -34.95
CA ALA A 359 -38.65 -16.84 -34.43
C ALA A 359 -38.72 -16.29 -33.00
#